data_AF-A0AA86T5B9-F1
#
_entry.id   AF-A0AA86T5B9-F1
#
_cell.length_a   1.000
_cell.length_b   1.000
_cell.length_c   1.000
_cell.angle_alpha   90.00
_cell.angle_beta   90.00
_cell.angle_gamma   90.00
#
_symmetry.space_group_name_H-M   'P 1'
#
loop_
_entity.id
_entity.type
_entity.pdbx_description
1 polymer ?
#
loop_
_entity_poly.entity_id
_entity_poly.type
_entity_poly.pdbx_seq_one_letter_code
_entity_poly.pdbx_strand_id
1 'polypeptide(L)'
;MVPEVLDEGISTGVDVFSSHVLYFLCMCLFLLFLSMILWKTFMMIHVAPSHCCCLLLTTHEHSLEVVGGEDLHYNLHKARKKGMEALHLHRVLRMVVPQNFIFLRSIATPLSTIPIARPPLRWISVSSQTCSARAGWFLGLGADNKKTNLPDIVKAGDPVLHEPAREVDPNEIKSEKVQKIIDDMVRVMRNAPGVGLAAPQIGIPFRIIVLEDTKEFISYVSKEEAKVQDRRPFDLLVILNPKLEKKSKKTALFFEGCLSVDGFRAVVERSLDVEVTGLDRNGTPIKIKASGWQARILQHECDHLDGTLYVDKMIPRTFRTVDNLDLPLAQGCPKLGPR
;
A
#
# COMPACT_ATOMS: atom_id res chain seq x y z
N MET A 1 -87.44 -42.08 -13.52
CA MET A 1 -86.33 -42.48 -14.41
C MET A 1 -85.28 -43.16 -13.55
N VAL A 2 -85.10 -44.46 -13.78
CA VAL A 2 -83.93 -45.33 -13.43
C VAL A 2 -82.89 -45.14 -14.58
N PRO A 3 -81.56 -45.43 -14.54
CA PRO A 3 -80.73 -46.39 -13.75
C PRO A 3 -79.46 -45.75 -13.09
N GLU A 4 -78.73 -46.35 -12.12
CA GLU A 4 -77.91 -47.60 -11.99
C GLU A 4 -76.45 -47.48 -12.52
N VAL A 5 -75.52 -48.11 -11.77
CA VAL A 5 -74.15 -48.63 -12.11
C VAL A 5 -72.92 -48.03 -11.37
N LEU A 6 -72.45 -48.80 -10.36
CA LEU A 6 -71.13 -49.42 -10.08
C LEU A 6 -69.75 -48.67 -10.03
N ASP A 7 -69.06 -48.98 -8.92
CA ASP A 7 -67.66 -49.41 -8.71
C ASP A 7 -66.43 -48.46 -8.59
N GLU A 8 -65.50 -48.96 -7.78
CA GLU A 8 -64.02 -48.79 -7.74
C GLU A 8 -63.42 -48.12 -6.49
N GLY A 9 -62.67 -48.93 -5.76
CA GLY A 9 -61.91 -48.57 -4.57
C GLY A 9 -60.52 -47.98 -4.86
N ILE A 10 -59.93 -47.36 -3.83
CA ILE A 10 -58.53 -46.93 -3.87
C ILE A 10 -57.85 -47.39 -2.57
N SER A 11 -56.94 -48.35 -2.76
CA SER A 11 -55.99 -48.89 -1.79
C SER A 11 -54.91 -47.86 -1.45
N THR A 12 -54.53 -47.83 -0.17
CA THR A 12 -53.47 -47.03 0.44
C THR A 12 -52.09 -47.36 -0.15
N GLY A 13 -51.43 -46.36 -0.74
CA GLY A 13 -50.04 -46.42 -1.20
C GLY A 13 -49.28 -45.18 -0.74
N VAL A 14 -48.90 -45.13 0.53
CA VAL A 14 -48.01 -44.10 1.09
C VAL A 14 -46.93 -44.84 1.87
N ASP A 15 -45.70 -44.94 1.32
CA ASP A 15 -44.43 -45.01 2.08
C ASP A 15 -43.18 -45.43 1.27
N VAL A 16 -42.91 -44.82 0.11
CA VAL A 16 -41.59 -44.98 -0.55
C VAL A 16 -40.96 -43.66 -1.03
N PHE A 17 -41.73 -42.57 -1.13
CA PHE A 17 -41.24 -41.31 -1.69
C PHE A 17 -40.56 -40.35 -0.70
N SER A 18 -40.69 -40.56 0.62
CA SER A 18 -40.13 -39.65 1.64
C SER A 18 -38.64 -39.90 1.93
N SER A 19 -38.20 -41.16 1.85
CA SER A 19 -36.84 -41.54 2.26
C SER A 19 -35.75 -41.11 1.28
N HIS A 20 -36.04 -41.06 -0.02
CA HIS A 20 -35.07 -40.65 -1.04
C HIS A 20 -34.78 -39.15 -1.03
N VAL A 21 -35.80 -38.32 -0.78
CA VAL A 21 -35.64 -36.86 -0.71
C VAL A 21 -34.84 -36.47 0.53
N LEU A 22 -35.10 -37.14 1.66
CA LEU A 22 -34.34 -36.91 2.90
C LEU A 22 -32.88 -37.35 2.78
N TYR A 23 -32.62 -38.47 2.09
CA TYR A 23 -31.26 -38.94 1.84
C TYR A 23 -30.47 -37.98 0.95
N PHE A 24 -31.12 -37.42 -0.08
CA PHE A 24 -30.49 -36.46 -0.99
C PHE A 24 -30.14 -35.14 -0.28
N LEU A 25 -31.04 -34.62 0.57
CA LEU A 25 -30.78 -33.44 1.40
C LEU A 25 -29.64 -33.68 2.40
N CYS A 26 -29.57 -34.86 3.01
CA CYS A 26 -28.52 -35.21 3.95
C CYS A 26 -27.14 -35.34 3.26
N MET A 27 -27.08 -35.93 2.04
CA MET A 27 -25.87 -35.96 1.23
C MET A 27 -25.38 -34.57 0.82
N CYS A 28 -26.28 -33.67 0.41
CA CYS A 28 -25.93 -32.30 0.05
C CYS A 28 -25.33 -31.53 1.25
N LEU A 29 -25.93 -31.67 2.44
CA LEU A 29 -25.40 -31.06 3.67
C LEU A 29 -24.05 -31.64 4.07
N PHE A 30 -23.84 -32.94 3.91
CA PHE A 30 -22.55 -33.60 4.18
C PHE A 30 -21.44 -33.13 3.22
N LEU A 31 -21.75 -32.97 1.93
CA LEU A 31 -20.80 -32.46 0.94
C LEU A 31 -20.44 -30.98 1.17
N LEU A 32 -21.39 -30.16 1.60
CA LEU A 32 -21.12 -28.77 2.02
C LEU A 32 -20.24 -28.72 3.28
N PHE A 33 -20.46 -29.64 4.22
CA PHE A 33 -19.62 -29.72 5.42
C PHE A 33 -18.19 -30.17 5.11
N LEU A 34 -18.01 -31.16 4.21
CA LEU A 34 -16.69 -31.56 3.74
C LEU A 34 -15.97 -30.44 2.98
N SER A 35 -16.68 -29.66 2.16
CA SER A 35 -16.05 -28.55 1.42
C SER A 35 -15.59 -27.44 2.36
N MET A 36 -16.34 -27.16 3.43
CA MET A 36 -15.93 -26.21 4.48
C MET A 36 -14.71 -26.70 5.27
N ILE A 37 -14.62 -28.00 5.57
CA ILE A 37 -13.45 -28.58 6.23
C ILE A 37 -12.23 -28.48 5.32
N LEU A 38 -12.35 -28.91 4.06
CA LEU A 38 -11.27 -28.85 3.07
C LEU A 38 -10.79 -27.40 2.83
N TRP A 39 -11.70 -26.43 2.83
CA TRP A 39 -11.37 -25.01 2.74
C TRP A 39 -10.59 -24.50 3.95
N LYS A 40 -10.98 -24.92 5.18
CA LYS A 40 -10.24 -24.59 6.40
C LYS A 40 -8.84 -25.21 6.41
N THR A 41 -8.70 -26.46 5.97
CA THR A 41 -7.39 -27.12 5.88
C THR A 41 -6.52 -26.46 4.80
N PHE A 42 -7.09 -26.05 3.67
CA PHE A 42 -6.39 -25.31 2.61
C PHE A 42 -5.89 -23.93 3.09
N MET A 43 -6.70 -23.19 3.84
CA MET A 43 -6.29 -21.92 4.44
C MET A 43 -5.19 -22.08 5.50
N MET A 44 -5.18 -23.19 6.26
CA MET A 44 -4.12 -23.46 7.25
C MET A 44 -2.80 -23.91 6.62
N ILE A 45 -2.81 -24.50 5.42
CA ILE A 45 -1.60 -24.95 4.72
C ILE A 45 -0.94 -23.82 3.91
N HIS A 46 -1.70 -22.79 3.49
CA HIS A 46 -1.19 -21.68 2.67
C HIS A 46 -0.88 -20.39 3.43
N VAL A 47 -0.92 -20.38 4.77
CA VAL A 47 -0.47 -19.25 5.60
C VAL A 47 0.59 -19.73 6.58
N ALA A 48 1.78 -20.05 6.07
CA ALA A 48 3.00 -20.18 6.87
C ALA A 48 4.10 -19.29 6.25
N PRO A 49 4.62 -18.29 6.97
CA PRO A 49 5.64 -17.40 6.44
C PRO A 49 7.00 -18.10 6.35
N SER A 50 7.64 -17.90 5.20
CA SER A 50 8.96 -18.40 4.83
C SER A 50 10.05 -17.75 5.69
N HIS A 51 10.46 -18.40 6.78
CA HIS A 51 11.71 -18.07 7.45
C HIS A 51 12.85 -18.93 6.89
N CYS A 52 13.61 -18.36 5.96
CA CYS A 52 14.91 -18.85 5.53
C CYS A 52 15.90 -18.74 6.70
N CYS A 53 16.13 -19.84 7.41
CA CYS A 53 17.19 -19.95 8.40
C CYS A 53 18.48 -20.35 7.65
N CYS A 54 19.33 -19.37 7.35
CA CYS A 54 20.67 -19.61 6.81
C CYS A 54 21.58 -19.97 7.99
N LEU A 55 21.80 -21.27 8.19
CA LEU A 55 22.73 -21.82 9.16
C LEU A 55 24.15 -21.68 8.60
N LEU A 56 24.86 -20.62 8.98
CA LEU A 56 26.30 -20.48 8.71
C LEU A 56 27.06 -20.96 9.95
N LEU A 57 27.55 -22.19 9.84
CA LEU A 57 28.58 -22.77 10.70
C LEU A 57 29.84 -21.91 10.63
N THR A 58 30.22 -21.26 11.73
CA THR A 58 31.63 -20.99 12.01
C THR A 58 31.88 -21.20 13.50
N THR A 59 32.76 -22.17 13.78
CA THR A 59 33.34 -22.46 15.07
C THR A 59 34.37 -21.40 15.42
N HIS A 60 34.31 -20.79 16.60
CA HIS A 60 35.50 -20.50 17.38
C HIS A 60 35.13 -20.22 18.83
N GLU A 61 35.59 -21.12 19.69
CA GLU A 61 35.64 -20.98 21.14
C GLU A 61 36.52 -19.78 21.52
N HIS A 62 36.08 -18.96 22.46
CA HIS A 62 36.97 -18.36 23.45
C HIS A 62 36.19 -18.11 24.74
N SER A 63 36.64 -18.83 25.77
CA SER A 63 36.17 -18.85 27.15
C SER A 63 36.38 -17.51 27.84
N LEU A 64 35.38 -17.06 28.61
CA LEU A 64 35.58 -16.13 29.72
C LEU A 64 34.68 -16.58 30.89
N GLU A 65 35.33 -16.94 31.99
CA GLU A 65 34.75 -17.43 33.24
C GLU A 65 33.89 -16.36 33.93
N VAL A 66 32.77 -16.79 34.51
CA VAL A 66 31.91 -16.01 35.41
C VAL A 66 32.27 -16.37 36.84
N VAL A 67 32.76 -15.41 37.63
CA VAL A 67 32.89 -15.51 39.09
C VAL A 67 31.87 -14.56 39.73
N GLY A 68 31.02 -15.09 40.62
CA GLY A 68 30.18 -14.27 41.49
C GLY A 68 28.78 -14.85 41.75
N GLY A 69 28.70 -16.02 42.36
CA GLY A 69 27.47 -16.55 42.93
C GLY A 69 27.39 -16.23 44.40
N GLU A 70 26.41 -15.40 44.81
CA GLU A 70 25.78 -15.42 46.14
C GLU A 70 24.49 -14.54 46.20
N ASP A 71 24.35 -13.50 45.36
CA ASP A 71 23.17 -12.60 45.40
C ASP A 71 21.93 -13.06 44.61
N LEU A 72 22.03 -14.14 43.84
CA LEU A 72 20.92 -14.62 43.00
C LEU A 72 19.88 -15.41 43.81
N HIS A 73 20.33 -16.13 44.85
CA HIS A 73 19.48 -17.07 45.58
C HIS A 73 18.49 -16.37 46.53
N TYR A 74 18.85 -15.22 47.10
CA TYR A 74 17.99 -14.44 48.00
C TYR A 74 16.81 -13.80 47.26
N ASN A 75 17.02 -13.35 46.02
CA ASN A 75 16.02 -12.64 45.22
C ASN A 75 14.97 -13.59 44.61
N LEU A 76 15.35 -14.81 44.23
CA LEU A 76 14.43 -15.85 43.73
C LEU A 76 13.43 -16.29 44.81
N HIS A 77 13.87 -16.39 46.06
CA HIS A 77 13.01 -16.85 47.16
C HIS A 77 11.93 -15.82 47.55
N LYS A 78 12.20 -14.53 47.33
CA LYS A 78 11.25 -13.42 47.59
C LYS A 78 10.20 -13.27 46.47
N ALA A 79 10.57 -13.56 45.23
CA ALA A 79 9.67 -13.51 44.08
C ALA A 79 8.63 -14.65 44.09
N ARG A 80 9.01 -15.86 44.51
CA ARG A 80 8.11 -17.02 44.59
C ARG A 80 7.00 -16.87 45.64
N LYS A 81 7.23 -16.07 46.70
CA LYS A 81 6.28 -15.85 47.80
C LYS A 81 5.17 -14.83 47.48
N LYS A 82 5.21 -14.19 46.31
CA LYS A 82 4.23 -13.15 45.88
C LYS A 82 3.44 -13.46 44.61
N GLY A 83 3.54 -14.67 44.04
CA GLY A 83 2.64 -15.14 42.97
C GLY A 83 2.65 -14.30 41.69
N MET A 84 3.83 -13.99 41.15
CA MET A 84 3.97 -13.20 39.91
C MET A 84 4.28 -14.09 38.69
N GLU A 85 3.56 -13.89 37.58
CA GLU A 85 3.79 -14.61 36.31
C GLU A 85 5.02 -14.09 35.51
N ALA A 86 5.57 -14.98 34.68
CA ALA A 86 6.92 -14.93 34.11
C ALA A 86 7.25 -13.74 33.18
N LEU A 87 6.26 -12.99 32.70
CA LEU A 87 6.47 -11.90 31.73
C LEU A 87 6.96 -10.57 32.36
N HIS A 88 6.93 -10.44 33.69
CA HIS A 88 7.44 -9.24 34.37
C HIS A 88 8.91 -9.33 34.82
N LEU A 89 9.50 -10.53 34.86
CA LEU A 89 10.88 -10.72 35.32
C LEU A 89 11.90 -10.19 34.30
N HIS A 90 11.55 -10.24 33.01
CA HIS A 90 12.41 -9.80 31.91
C HIS A 90 12.59 -8.27 31.83
N ARG A 91 11.73 -7.50 32.54
CA ARG A 91 11.72 -6.03 32.52
C ARG A 91 12.53 -5.40 33.67
N VAL A 92 12.81 -6.14 34.73
CA VAL A 92 13.63 -5.66 35.87
C VAL A 92 15.14 -5.78 35.56
N LEU A 93 15.55 -6.75 34.74
CA LEU A 93 16.96 -7.01 34.42
C LEU A 93 17.56 -6.12 33.31
N ARG A 94 16.80 -5.21 32.69
CA ARG A 94 17.30 -4.29 31.64
C ARG A 94 17.46 -2.83 32.09
N MET A 95 17.25 -2.53 33.37
CA MET A 95 17.58 -1.24 33.95
C MET A 95 18.74 -1.45 34.92
N VAL A 96 19.97 -1.24 34.44
CA VAL A 96 21.20 -0.82 35.15
C VAL A 96 22.38 -1.19 34.24
N VAL A 97 22.75 -0.28 33.35
CA VAL A 97 24.11 -0.22 32.78
C VAL A 97 24.52 1.25 32.82
N PRO A 98 25.47 1.66 33.68
CA PRO A 98 25.91 3.04 33.73
C PRO A 98 26.90 3.33 32.59
N GLN A 99 26.70 4.48 31.93
CA GLN A 99 27.66 5.09 31.02
C GLN A 99 28.88 5.57 31.80
N ASN A 100 30.07 5.14 31.42
CA ASN A 100 31.34 5.85 31.67
C ASN A 100 32.43 5.23 30.77
N PHE A 101 32.91 5.97 29.77
CA PHE A 101 34.22 5.67 29.19
C PHE A 101 35.04 6.95 29.01
N ILE A 102 36.25 6.82 29.55
CA ILE A 102 37.28 7.83 29.76
C ILE A 102 38.10 8.01 28.48
N PHE A 103 38.55 9.25 28.30
CA PHE A 103 39.48 9.74 27.28
C PHE A 103 40.80 8.93 27.26
N LEU A 104 41.21 8.41 26.11
CA LEU A 104 42.60 8.04 25.84
C LEU A 104 43.03 8.63 24.50
N ARG A 105 43.98 9.58 24.58
CA ARG A 105 44.75 10.11 23.45
C ARG A 105 45.60 9.00 22.86
N SER A 106 45.56 8.83 21.55
CA SER A 106 46.63 8.19 20.79
C SER A 106 47.16 9.17 19.75
N ILE A 107 48.47 9.39 19.79
CA ILE A 107 49.24 10.26 18.90
C ILE A 107 49.91 9.32 17.89
N ALA A 108 49.65 9.50 16.59
CA ALA A 108 50.55 9.05 15.53
C ALA A 108 50.29 9.84 14.23
N THR A 109 51.38 10.16 13.55
CA THR A 109 51.65 11.19 12.53
C THR A 109 51.18 10.86 11.09
N PRO A 110 51.18 11.84 10.16
CA PRO A 110 50.58 11.69 8.83
C PRO A 110 51.55 11.06 7.83
N LEU A 111 51.02 10.26 6.90
CA LEU A 111 51.76 9.79 5.73
C LEU A 111 51.06 10.24 4.44
N SER A 112 51.91 10.81 3.61
CA SER A 112 51.77 11.45 2.31
C SER A 112 50.86 10.78 1.27
N THR A 113 50.23 11.66 0.50
CA THR A 113 49.66 11.50 -0.84
C THR A 113 50.58 10.75 -1.83
N ILE A 114 50.01 9.77 -2.55
CA ILE A 114 50.55 9.27 -3.82
C ILE A 114 49.40 9.20 -4.84
N PRO A 115 49.55 9.80 -6.05
CA PRO A 115 48.56 9.71 -7.11
C PRO A 115 48.80 8.44 -7.95
N ILE A 116 47.74 7.70 -8.30
CA ILE A 116 47.83 6.58 -9.25
C ILE A 116 47.08 6.95 -10.53
N ALA A 117 47.83 6.95 -11.62
CA ALA A 117 47.45 7.29 -12.97
C ALA A 117 46.50 6.27 -13.62
N ARG A 118 45.65 6.76 -14.52
CA ARG A 118 44.81 5.97 -15.44
C ARG A 118 45.65 5.40 -16.60
N PRO A 119 45.46 4.13 -17.00
CA PRO A 119 45.86 3.65 -18.33
C PRO A 119 44.73 3.82 -19.37
N PRO A 120 45.06 3.85 -20.68
CA PRO A 120 44.22 4.44 -21.72
C PRO A 120 43.17 3.50 -22.32
N LEU A 121 42.17 4.14 -22.94
CA LEU A 121 41.12 3.60 -23.79
C LEU A 121 41.68 2.69 -24.90
N ARG A 122 41.23 1.43 -24.93
CA ARG A 122 41.41 0.53 -26.07
C ARG A 122 40.08 0.43 -26.83
N TRP A 123 40.08 1.01 -28.02
CA TRP A 123 38.99 0.89 -29.00
C TRP A 123 38.95 -0.54 -29.52
N ILE A 124 37.88 -1.27 -29.21
CA ILE A 124 37.55 -2.53 -29.88
C ILE A 124 36.47 -2.20 -30.91
N SER A 125 36.86 -2.20 -32.19
CA SER A 125 35.96 -2.21 -33.33
C SER A 125 35.25 -3.57 -33.37
N VAL A 126 33.96 -3.61 -33.03
CA VAL A 126 33.12 -4.76 -33.36
C VAL A 126 32.47 -4.47 -34.70
N SER A 127 32.92 -5.23 -35.69
CA SER A 127 32.37 -5.24 -37.05
C SER A 127 30.90 -5.65 -37.05
N SER A 128 30.14 -4.95 -37.88
CA SER A 128 28.80 -5.25 -38.35
C SER A 128 28.54 -6.74 -38.60
N GLN A 129 27.51 -7.27 -37.95
CA GLN A 129 26.75 -8.40 -38.49
C GLN A 129 25.30 -7.96 -38.69
N THR A 130 24.99 -7.74 -39.97
CA THR A 130 23.64 -7.65 -40.49
C THR A 130 23.01 -9.03 -40.44
N CYS A 131 21.96 -9.22 -39.63
CA CYS A 131 21.01 -10.31 -39.82
C CYS A 131 19.72 -9.74 -40.40
N SER A 132 19.61 -9.82 -41.73
CA SER A 132 18.35 -9.77 -42.44
C SER A 132 17.62 -11.09 -42.21
N ALA A 133 16.44 -11.06 -41.60
CA ALA A 133 15.49 -12.16 -41.63
C ALA A 133 14.11 -11.65 -42.04
N ARG A 134 13.63 -12.23 -43.13
CA ARG A 134 12.43 -11.96 -43.92
C ARG A 134 11.16 -11.77 -43.10
N ALA A 135 10.35 -10.81 -43.56
CA ALA A 135 8.92 -10.72 -43.32
C ALA A 135 8.21 -12.00 -43.78
N GLY A 136 7.38 -12.57 -42.90
CA GLY A 136 6.37 -13.56 -43.23
C GLY A 136 5.00 -13.02 -42.82
N TRP A 137 4.27 -12.48 -43.78
CA TRP A 137 2.84 -12.24 -43.67
C TRP A 137 2.09 -13.57 -43.86
N PHE A 138 1.44 -14.08 -42.82
CA PHE A 138 0.27 -14.93 -43.00
C PHE A 138 -0.71 -14.72 -41.82
N LEU A 139 -1.96 -14.47 -42.19
CA LEU A 139 -3.09 -14.18 -41.33
C LEU A 139 -3.39 -15.34 -40.36
N GLY A 140 -3.52 -15.00 -39.08
CA GLY A 140 -4.17 -15.81 -38.07
C GLY A 140 -5.07 -14.92 -37.23
N LEU A 141 -6.38 -15.02 -37.46
CA LEU A 141 -7.44 -14.46 -36.63
C LEU A 141 -7.40 -15.14 -35.25
N GLY A 142 -6.53 -14.65 -34.38
CA GLY A 142 -6.63 -14.84 -32.94
C GLY A 142 -7.25 -13.58 -32.36
N ALA A 143 -8.41 -13.70 -31.75
CA ALA A 143 -8.87 -12.68 -30.82
C ALA A 143 -7.82 -12.62 -29.70
N ASP A 144 -6.92 -11.63 -29.79
CA ASP A 144 -5.98 -11.29 -28.75
C ASP A 144 -6.79 -10.97 -27.50
N ASN A 145 -6.98 -11.97 -26.64
CA ASN A 145 -7.38 -11.75 -25.27
C ASN A 145 -6.15 -11.16 -24.55
N LYS A 146 -5.78 -9.94 -24.95
CA LYS A 146 -4.72 -9.15 -24.32
C LYS A 146 -5.19 -8.91 -22.90
N LYS A 147 -4.73 -9.74 -21.96
CA LYS A 147 -4.57 -9.34 -20.56
C LYS A 147 -3.80 -8.04 -20.61
N THR A 148 -4.50 -6.91 -20.53
CA THR A 148 -3.87 -5.59 -20.45
C THR A 148 -3.16 -5.56 -19.11
N ASN A 149 -1.86 -5.84 -19.13
CA ASN A 149 -1.03 -5.75 -17.94
C ASN A 149 -1.03 -4.28 -17.54
N LEU A 150 -1.68 -3.96 -16.43
CA LEU A 150 -1.70 -2.60 -15.90
C LEU A 150 -0.31 -2.28 -15.34
N PRO A 151 0.13 -1.01 -15.42
CA PRO A 151 1.40 -0.63 -14.82
C PRO A 151 1.31 -0.76 -13.30
N ASP A 152 2.41 -1.24 -12.69
CA ASP A 152 2.54 -1.30 -11.25
C ASP A 152 2.73 0.11 -10.65
N ILE A 153 2.35 0.25 -9.39
CA ILE A 153 2.57 1.49 -8.65
C ILE A 153 4.02 1.54 -8.17
N VAL A 154 4.75 2.54 -8.66
CA VAL A 154 6.12 2.85 -8.28
C VAL A 154 6.18 3.20 -6.79
N LYS A 155 7.21 2.67 -6.11
CA LYS A 155 7.44 2.86 -4.66
C LYS A 155 8.51 3.92 -4.41
N ALA A 156 8.42 4.58 -3.26
CA ALA A 156 9.38 5.58 -2.82
C ALA A 156 10.82 5.02 -2.85
N GLY A 157 11.75 5.84 -3.36
CA GLY A 157 13.11 5.44 -3.71
C GLY A 157 13.37 5.40 -5.22
N ASP A 158 12.34 5.24 -6.05
CA ASP A 158 12.47 5.41 -7.50
C ASP A 158 12.63 6.92 -7.85
N PRO A 159 13.64 7.31 -8.65
CA PRO A 159 13.87 8.70 -9.03
C PRO A 159 12.66 9.41 -9.65
N VAL A 160 11.79 8.69 -10.37
CA VAL A 160 10.62 9.31 -11.02
C VAL A 160 9.66 9.99 -10.04
N LEU A 161 9.66 9.56 -8.77
CA LEU A 161 8.84 10.14 -7.70
C LEU A 161 9.49 11.35 -7.01
N HIS A 162 10.76 11.64 -7.33
CA HIS A 162 11.58 12.66 -6.69
C HIS A 162 12.09 13.72 -7.69
N GLU A 163 11.66 13.63 -8.95
CA GLU A 163 12.00 14.58 -10.02
C GLU A 163 10.75 15.30 -10.54
N PRO A 164 10.85 16.59 -10.90
CA PRO A 164 9.73 17.32 -11.48
C PRO A 164 9.27 16.70 -12.82
N ALA A 165 7.98 16.41 -12.91
CA ALA A 165 7.35 15.89 -14.11
C ALA A 165 7.21 16.96 -15.20
N ARG A 166 7.27 16.53 -16.47
CA ARG A 166 7.20 17.42 -17.64
C ARG A 166 5.77 17.74 -18.02
N GLU A 167 5.52 18.94 -18.53
CA GLU A 167 4.22 19.28 -19.11
C GLU A 167 3.92 18.41 -20.33
N VAL A 168 2.63 18.09 -20.50
CA VAL A 168 2.11 17.46 -21.71
C VAL A 168 1.86 18.54 -22.75
N ASP A 169 2.33 18.35 -23.99
CA ASP A 169 1.99 19.25 -25.10
C ASP A 169 0.47 19.24 -25.32
N PRO A 170 -0.23 20.39 -25.28
CA PRO A 170 -1.66 20.46 -25.52
C PRO A 170 -2.14 19.78 -26.82
N ASN A 171 -1.31 19.75 -27.86
CA ASN A 171 -1.64 19.10 -29.14
C ASN A 171 -1.64 17.58 -29.04
N GLU A 172 -0.88 17.01 -28.10
CA GLU A 172 -0.72 15.57 -27.92
C GLU A 172 -1.77 14.98 -26.96
N ILE A 173 -2.60 15.80 -26.30
CA ILE A 173 -3.57 15.33 -25.30
C ILE A 173 -4.55 14.32 -25.90
N LYS A 174 -4.98 14.54 -27.13
CA LYS A 174 -5.91 13.65 -27.85
C LYS A 174 -5.21 12.47 -28.53
N SER A 175 -3.88 12.39 -28.49
CA SER A 175 -3.15 11.24 -29.02
C SER A 175 -3.54 9.96 -28.29
N GLU A 176 -3.52 8.83 -29.00
CA GLU A 176 -3.75 7.51 -28.40
C GLU A 176 -2.80 7.24 -27.23
N LYS A 177 -1.58 7.77 -27.30
CA LYS A 177 -0.57 7.62 -26.25
C LYS A 177 -1.00 8.27 -24.94
N VAL A 178 -1.41 9.55 -24.97
CA VAL A 178 -1.83 10.26 -23.75
C VAL A 178 -3.15 9.70 -23.23
N GLN A 179 -4.09 9.37 -24.12
CA GLN A 179 -5.35 8.76 -23.71
C GLN A 179 -5.15 7.40 -23.04
N LYS A 180 -4.24 6.57 -23.56
CA LYS A 180 -3.87 5.31 -22.91
C LYS A 180 -3.27 5.51 -21.53
N ILE A 181 -2.39 6.51 -21.35
CA ILE A 181 -1.83 6.84 -20.03
C ILE A 181 -2.94 7.20 -19.06
N ILE A 182 -3.89 8.06 -19.47
CA ILE A 182 -5.04 8.44 -18.65
C ILE A 182 -5.88 7.21 -18.27
N ASP A 183 -6.18 6.33 -19.23
CA ASP A 183 -6.95 5.11 -18.96
C ASP A 183 -6.23 4.14 -18.03
N ASP A 184 -4.92 3.98 -18.19
CA ASP A 184 -4.09 3.17 -17.30
C ASP A 184 -4.10 3.76 -15.88
N MET A 185 -3.94 5.08 -15.74
CA MET A 185 -4.01 5.75 -14.44
C MET A 185 -5.35 5.55 -13.75
N VAL A 186 -6.47 5.74 -14.46
CA VAL A 186 -7.82 5.54 -13.89
C VAL A 186 -8.02 4.09 -13.47
N ARG A 187 -7.58 3.12 -14.29
CA ARG A 187 -7.67 1.69 -13.95
C ARG A 187 -6.81 1.32 -12.75
N VAL A 188 -5.57 1.81 -12.68
CA VAL A 188 -4.68 1.59 -11.53
C VAL A 188 -5.26 2.22 -10.27
N MET A 189 -5.73 3.48 -10.34
CA MET A 189 -6.35 4.17 -9.21
C MET A 189 -7.55 3.40 -8.66
N ARG A 190 -8.44 2.89 -9.52
CA ARG A 190 -9.64 2.14 -9.12
C ARG A 190 -9.36 0.71 -8.66
N ASN A 191 -8.31 0.07 -9.19
CA ASN A 191 -7.89 -1.26 -8.74
C ASN A 191 -7.12 -1.21 -7.42
N ALA A 192 -6.50 -0.06 -7.11
CA ALA A 192 -5.96 0.25 -5.80
C ALA A 192 -7.05 0.87 -4.90
N PRO A 193 -6.93 0.79 -3.57
CA PRO A 193 -7.80 1.53 -2.65
C PRO A 193 -7.37 3.01 -2.55
N GLY A 194 -7.27 3.70 -3.68
CA GLY A 194 -6.80 5.10 -3.79
C GLY A 194 -7.87 6.07 -4.27
N VAL A 195 -7.81 7.32 -3.80
CA VAL A 195 -8.72 8.42 -4.20
C VAL A 195 -8.07 9.42 -5.17
N GLY A 196 -6.81 9.15 -5.54
CA GLY A 196 -5.99 9.98 -6.41
C GLY A 196 -4.77 9.21 -6.91
N LEU A 197 -4.27 9.59 -8.08
CA LEU A 197 -3.06 9.05 -8.67
C LEU A 197 -2.41 10.07 -9.61
N ALA A 198 -1.10 10.27 -9.47
CA ALA A 198 -0.28 11.06 -10.38
C ALA A 198 0.49 10.17 -11.36
N ALA A 199 0.70 10.62 -12.60
CA ALA A 199 1.41 9.85 -13.63
C ALA A 199 2.82 9.37 -13.20
N PRO A 200 3.62 10.11 -12.43
CA PRO A 200 4.89 9.62 -11.89
C PRO A 200 4.75 8.31 -11.10
N GLN A 201 3.62 8.08 -10.44
CA GLN A 201 3.36 6.86 -9.67
C GLN A 201 3.19 5.60 -10.51
N ILE A 202 3.02 5.74 -11.83
CA ILE A 202 3.07 4.62 -12.78
C ILE A 202 4.31 4.71 -13.70
N GLY A 203 5.34 5.43 -13.27
CA GLY A 203 6.62 5.56 -13.97
C GLY A 203 6.60 6.53 -15.15
N ILE A 204 5.57 7.38 -15.27
CA ILE A 204 5.41 8.30 -16.40
C ILE A 204 5.68 9.74 -15.93
N PRO A 205 6.77 10.39 -16.37
CA PRO A 205 7.17 11.72 -15.90
C PRO A 205 6.40 12.84 -16.63
N PHE A 206 5.06 12.77 -16.61
CA PHE A 206 4.16 13.79 -17.14
C PHE A 206 3.28 14.42 -16.05
N ARG A 207 2.91 15.68 -16.25
CA ARG A 207 2.02 16.42 -15.36
C ARG A 207 0.56 16.05 -15.59
N ILE A 208 0.18 14.84 -15.17
CA ILE A 208 -1.19 14.33 -15.26
C ILE A 208 -1.59 13.81 -13.88
N ILE A 209 -2.78 14.19 -13.42
CA ILE A 209 -3.39 13.65 -12.19
C ILE A 209 -4.81 13.17 -12.48
N VAL A 210 -5.21 12.11 -11.80
CA VAL A 210 -6.58 11.62 -11.75
C VAL A 210 -7.03 11.51 -10.30
N LEU A 211 -8.29 11.79 -10.03
CA LEU A 211 -8.85 11.69 -8.68
C LEU A 211 -10.36 11.41 -8.71
N GLU A 212 -10.82 10.63 -7.74
CA GLU A 212 -12.21 10.20 -7.58
C GLU A 212 -12.43 9.81 -6.12
N ASP A 213 -13.53 10.25 -5.49
CA ASP A 213 -13.90 9.81 -4.13
C ASP A 213 -15.37 9.44 -4.14
N THR A 214 -15.66 8.13 -4.06
CA THR A 214 -17.01 7.59 -4.21
C THR A 214 -17.74 7.53 -2.88
N LYS A 215 -19.08 7.42 -2.92
CA LYS A 215 -19.88 7.16 -1.71
C LYS A 215 -19.46 5.88 -0.99
N GLU A 216 -19.02 4.86 -1.75
CA GLU A 216 -18.51 3.60 -1.20
C GLU A 216 -17.23 3.83 -0.40
N PHE A 217 -16.23 4.54 -0.95
CA PHE A 217 -15.00 4.83 -0.23
C PHE A 217 -15.21 5.67 1.03
N ILE A 218 -16.15 6.61 1.00
CA ILE A 218 -16.51 7.44 2.16
C ILE A 218 -17.24 6.61 3.22
N SER A 219 -17.93 5.53 2.83
CA SER A 219 -18.67 4.67 3.78
C SER A 219 -17.77 3.85 4.72
N TYR A 220 -16.48 3.70 4.40
CA TYR A 220 -15.51 2.99 5.25
C TYR A 220 -15.02 3.81 6.46
N VAL A 221 -15.30 5.12 6.49
CA VAL A 221 -15.00 5.98 7.64
C VAL A 221 -16.27 6.36 8.40
N SER A 222 -16.14 6.70 9.68
CA SER A 222 -17.29 7.17 10.47
C SER A 222 -17.88 8.47 9.89
N LYS A 223 -19.18 8.70 10.09
CA LYS A 223 -19.84 9.92 9.60
C LYS A 223 -19.23 11.17 10.24
N GLU A 224 -18.82 11.05 11.49
CA GLU A 224 -18.19 12.07 12.31
C GLU A 224 -16.81 12.42 11.75
N GLU A 225 -16.00 11.41 11.39
CA GLU A 225 -14.71 11.61 10.74
C GLU A 225 -14.87 12.27 9.36
N ALA A 226 -15.76 11.75 8.51
CA ALA A 226 -16.03 12.32 7.19
C ALA A 226 -16.50 13.79 7.29
N LYS A 227 -17.32 14.10 8.31
CA LYS A 227 -17.78 15.46 8.59
C LYS A 227 -16.64 16.38 9.01
N VAL A 228 -15.75 15.92 9.90
CA VAL A 228 -14.60 16.72 10.36
C VAL A 228 -13.60 16.95 9.22
N GLN A 229 -13.44 15.97 8.32
CA GLN A 229 -12.58 16.06 7.14
C GLN A 229 -13.19 16.89 5.99
N ASP A 230 -14.47 17.31 6.08
CA ASP A 230 -15.24 17.86 4.95
C ASP A 230 -15.08 16.97 3.70
N ARG A 231 -15.25 15.65 3.89
CA ARG A 231 -15.09 14.63 2.85
C ARG A 231 -16.44 14.38 2.18
N ARG A 232 -16.53 14.76 0.91
CA ARG A 232 -17.74 14.68 0.07
C ARG A 232 -17.42 13.92 -1.21
N PRO A 233 -18.36 13.12 -1.73
CA PRO A 233 -18.12 12.38 -2.96
C PRO A 233 -18.02 13.35 -4.15
N PHE A 234 -17.18 13.02 -5.12
CA PHE A 234 -17.07 13.74 -6.38
C PHE A 234 -16.71 12.78 -7.52
N ASP A 235 -17.19 13.10 -8.72
CA ASP A 235 -16.95 12.29 -9.91
C ASP A 235 -15.50 12.36 -10.36
N LEU A 236 -15.08 11.38 -11.17
CA LEU A 236 -13.74 11.31 -11.73
C LEU A 236 -13.30 12.65 -12.36
N LEU A 237 -12.17 13.17 -11.90
CA LEU A 237 -11.48 14.30 -12.51
C LEU A 237 -10.18 13.82 -13.13
N VAL A 238 -9.91 14.29 -14.35
CA VAL A 238 -8.64 14.13 -15.05
C VAL A 238 -8.12 15.52 -15.35
N ILE A 239 -6.93 15.85 -14.84
CA ILE A 239 -6.35 17.18 -14.99
C ILE A 239 -4.91 17.05 -15.51
N LEU A 240 -4.68 17.61 -16.69
CA LEU A 240 -3.39 17.72 -17.31
C LEU A 240 -2.82 19.13 -17.07
N ASN A 241 -1.51 19.19 -16.87
CA ASN A 241 -0.74 20.38 -16.54
C ASN A 241 -1.38 21.21 -15.40
N PRO A 242 -1.78 20.59 -14.27
CA PRO A 242 -2.45 21.32 -13.20
C PRO A 242 -1.53 22.39 -12.61
N LYS A 243 -2.13 23.56 -12.35
CA LYS A 243 -1.54 24.67 -11.59
C LYS A 243 -2.42 24.96 -10.39
N LEU A 244 -1.89 24.71 -9.20
CA LEU A 244 -2.61 24.82 -7.93
C LEU A 244 -2.29 26.14 -7.23
N GLU A 245 -3.34 26.83 -6.80
CA GLU A 245 -3.27 28.02 -5.97
C GLU A 245 -4.02 27.82 -4.66
N LYS A 246 -3.40 28.21 -3.55
CA LYS A 246 -4.06 28.26 -2.24
C LYS A 246 -4.94 29.50 -2.16
N LYS A 247 -6.22 29.34 -1.83
CA LYS A 247 -7.19 30.47 -1.80
C LYS A 247 -7.45 31.01 -0.39
N SER A 248 -6.99 30.33 0.65
CA SER A 248 -7.10 30.82 2.03
C SER A 248 -5.87 30.46 2.88
N LYS A 249 -5.70 31.16 4.00
CA LYS A 249 -4.71 30.82 5.03
C LYS A 249 -5.17 29.71 5.97
N LYS A 250 -6.43 29.28 5.87
CA LYS A 250 -7.00 28.24 6.73
C LYS A 250 -6.40 26.90 6.33
N THR A 251 -6.04 26.10 7.32
CA THR A 251 -5.42 24.78 7.11
C THR A 251 -6.15 23.70 7.89
N ALA A 252 -5.81 22.46 7.62
CA ALA A 252 -6.25 21.33 8.43
C ALA A 252 -5.14 20.29 8.56
N LEU A 253 -5.13 19.58 9.69
CA LEU A 253 -4.22 18.47 9.96
C LEU A 253 -4.98 17.16 10.02
N PHE A 254 -4.64 16.23 9.13
CA PHE A 254 -5.16 14.87 9.10
C PHE A 254 -4.07 13.91 8.69
N PHE A 255 -4.27 12.62 8.97
CA PHE A 255 -3.41 11.56 8.44
C PHE A 255 -3.56 11.48 6.91
N GLU A 256 -2.42 11.38 6.22
CA GLU A 256 -2.33 11.02 4.81
C GLU A 256 -1.58 9.71 4.66
N GLY A 257 -1.88 9.00 3.57
CA GLY A 257 -1.10 7.88 3.06
C GLY A 257 -0.84 8.08 1.58
N CYS A 258 0.02 7.24 1.01
CA CYS A 258 0.33 7.25 -0.41
C CYS A 258 0.51 5.82 -0.90
N LEU A 259 0.01 5.49 -2.09
CA LEU A 259 0.17 4.17 -2.70
C LEU A 259 1.66 3.84 -2.98
N SER A 260 2.50 4.87 -3.08
CA SER A 260 3.96 4.76 -3.26
C SER A 260 4.73 4.60 -1.93
N VAL A 261 4.10 4.79 -0.77
CA VAL A 261 4.68 4.56 0.57
C VAL A 261 3.74 3.65 1.35
N ASP A 262 3.82 2.36 1.02
CA ASP A 262 2.84 1.38 1.47
C ASP A 262 2.95 1.06 2.97
N GLY A 263 1.81 0.82 3.62
CA GLY A 263 1.75 0.45 5.04
C GLY A 263 1.96 1.57 6.06
N PHE A 264 2.21 2.81 5.63
CA PHE A 264 2.46 3.95 6.54
C PHE A 264 1.51 5.13 6.35
N ARG A 265 1.36 5.92 7.40
CA ARG A 265 0.61 7.17 7.46
C ARG A 265 1.36 8.21 8.28
N ALA A 266 1.15 9.49 8.00
CA ALA A 266 1.58 10.59 8.85
C ALA A 266 0.62 11.77 8.77
N VAL A 267 0.66 12.65 9.77
CA VAL A 267 -0.16 13.85 9.77
C VAL A 267 0.46 14.88 8.84
N VAL A 268 -0.32 15.45 7.94
CA VAL A 268 0.14 16.46 6.98
C VAL A 268 -0.78 17.68 7.04
N GLU A 269 -0.17 18.87 7.02
CA GLU A 269 -0.90 20.13 6.94
C GLU A 269 -1.25 20.47 5.49
N ARG A 270 -2.52 20.76 5.24
CA ARG A 270 -3.02 21.14 3.92
C ARG A 270 -3.88 22.39 4.02
N SER A 271 -3.84 23.21 2.98
CA SER A 271 -4.78 24.34 2.84
C SER A 271 -6.19 23.80 2.66
N LEU A 272 -7.16 24.44 3.32
CA LEU A 272 -8.57 24.02 3.24
C LEU A 272 -9.22 24.38 1.91
N ASP A 273 -8.77 25.45 1.25
CA ASP A 273 -9.34 25.95 0.00
C ASP A 273 -8.24 26.10 -1.06
N VAL A 274 -8.47 25.50 -2.23
CA VAL A 274 -7.57 25.59 -3.39
C VAL A 274 -8.35 25.85 -4.67
N GLU A 275 -7.67 26.45 -5.64
CA GLU A 275 -8.12 26.52 -7.02
C GLU A 275 -7.06 25.86 -7.91
N VAL A 276 -7.49 24.93 -8.75
CA VAL A 276 -6.62 24.26 -9.71
C VAL A 276 -7.09 24.63 -11.11
N THR A 277 -6.16 25.11 -11.93
CA THR A 277 -6.38 25.31 -13.37
C THR A 277 -5.58 24.27 -14.16
N GLY A 278 -6.04 23.91 -15.35
CA GLY A 278 -5.37 22.93 -16.19
C GLY A 278 -6.18 22.61 -17.44
N LEU A 279 -5.91 21.47 -18.04
CA LEU A 279 -6.65 20.95 -19.19
C LEU A 279 -7.35 19.65 -18.80
N ASP A 280 -8.58 19.46 -19.25
CA ASP A 280 -9.29 18.20 -19.08
C ASP A 280 -8.75 17.11 -20.03
N ARG A 281 -9.33 15.91 -19.94
CA ARG A 281 -9.03 14.76 -20.79
C ARG A 281 -9.10 15.06 -22.30
N ASN A 282 -9.86 16.07 -22.72
CA ASN A 282 -10.05 16.47 -24.12
C ASN A 282 -9.16 17.66 -24.52
N GLY A 283 -8.33 18.18 -23.61
CA GLY A 283 -7.53 19.38 -23.83
C GLY A 283 -8.29 20.69 -23.63
N THR A 284 -9.49 20.64 -23.03
CA THR A 284 -10.29 21.84 -22.75
C THR A 284 -9.81 22.50 -21.45
N PRO A 285 -9.61 23.84 -21.41
CA PRO A 285 -9.28 24.53 -20.18
C PRO A 285 -10.35 24.35 -19.10
N ILE A 286 -9.91 23.97 -17.90
CA ILE A 286 -10.76 23.79 -16.73
C ILE A 286 -10.24 24.58 -15.54
N LYS A 287 -11.16 24.95 -14.65
CA LYS A 287 -10.89 25.60 -13.37
C LYS A 287 -11.74 24.94 -12.29
N ILE A 288 -11.08 24.34 -11.31
CA ILE A 288 -11.70 23.61 -10.22
C ILE A 288 -11.44 24.37 -8.92
N LYS A 289 -12.50 24.79 -8.26
CA LYS A 289 -12.43 25.30 -6.89
C LYS A 289 -12.81 24.15 -5.96
N ALA A 290 -11.91 23.78 -5.07
CA ALA A 290 -12.10 22.66 -4.15
C ALA A 290 -11.85 23.11 -2.72
N SER A 291 -12.56 22.48 -1.79
CA SER A 291 -12.33 22.63 -0.37
C SER A 291 -12.25 21.26 0.33
N GLY A 292 -11.86 21.24 1.60
CA GLY A 292 -11.93 20.04 2.44
C GLY A 292 -11.06 18.90 1.92
N TRP A 293 -11.60 17.68 1.90
CA TRP A 293 -10.84 16.50 1.51
C TRP A 293 -10.44 16.51 0.02
N GLN A 294 -11.28 17.02 -0.87
CA GLN A 294 -10.95 17.15 -2.30
C GLN A 294 -9.76 18.10 -2.51
N ALA A 295 -9.71 19.22 -1.77
CA ALA A 295 -8.56 20.13 -1.80
C ALA A 295 -7.28 19.46 -1.33
N ARG A 296 -7.36 18.58 -0.30
CA ARG A 296 -6.22 17.79 0.18
C ARG A 296 -5.72 16.81 -0.88
N ILE A 297 -6.61 16.06 -1.54
CA ILE A 297 -6.24 15.13 -2.62
C ILE A 297 -5.54 15.91 -3.74
N LEU A 298 -6.11 17.02 -4.21
CA LEU A 298 -5.49 17.84 -5.26
C LEU A 298 -4.08 18.32 -4.88
N GLN A 299 -3.87 18.76 -3.64
CA GLN A 299 -2.55 19.15 -3.15
C GLN A 299 -1.57 17.96 -3.11
N HIS A 300 -2.03 16.77 -2.71
CA HIS A 300 -1.22 15.56 -2.70
C HIS A 300 -0.79 15.17 -4.12
N GLU A 301 -1.74 15.11 -5.05
CA GLU A 301 -1.44 14.72 -6.43
C GLU A 301 -0.59 15.77 -7.17
N CYS A 302 -0.77 17.06 -6.89
CA CYS A 302 0.11 18.10 -7.45
C CYS A 302 1.53 18.03 -6.88
N ASP A 303 1.70 17.72 -5.59
CA ASP A 303 3.03 17.56 -4.98
C ASP A 303 3.83 16.44 -5.69
N HIS A 304 3.19 15.33 -6.09
CA HIS A 304 3.85 14.26 -6.87
C HIS A 304 4.42 14.76 -8.21
N LEU A 305 3.75 15.71 -8.85
CA LEU A 305 4.23 16.27 -10.13
C LEU A 305 5.50 17.12 -9.96
N ASP A 306 5.76 17.59 -8.75
CA ASP A 306 6.93 18.38 -8.40
C ASP A 306 7.99 17.52 -7.68
N GLY A 307 7.82 16.18 -7.69
CA GLY A 307 8.77 15.24 -7.06
C GLY A 307 8.73 15.25 -5.54
N THR A 308 7.61 15.63 -4.93
CA THR A 308 7.45 15.76 -3.48
C THR A 308 6.49 14.70 -2.94
N LEU A 309 6.91 13.96 -1.91
CA LEU A 309 6.06 13.00 -1.22
C LEU A 309 5.55 13.58 0.10
N TYR A 310 4.43 13.04 0.61
CA TYR A 310 3.84 13.52 1.86
C TYR A 310 4.80 13.37 3.07
N VAL A 311 5.73 12.40 3.02
CA VAL A 311 6.74 12.17 4.06
C VAL A 311 7.76 13.30 4.16
N ASP A 312 7.93 14.10 3.11
CA ASP A 312 8.84 15.26 3.10
C ASP A 312 8.23 16.47 3.82
N LYS A 313 6.91 16.46 4.07
CA LYS A 313 6.14 17.60 4.60
C LYS A 313 5.25 17.22 5.79
N MET A 314 5.44 16.02 6.34
CA MET A 314 4.67 15.53 7.48
C MET A 314 5.06 16.22 8.79
N ILE A 315 4.12 16.25 9.72
CA ILE A 315 4.35 16.71 11.09
C ILE A 315 5.30 15.73 11.80
N PRO A 316 6.40 16.21 12.41
CA PRO A 316 7.33 15.37 13.16
C PRO A 316 6.62 14.52 14.23
N ARG A 317 7.13 13.32 14.48
CA ARG A 317 6.61 12.37 15.49
C ARG A 317 5.20 11.85 15.22
N THR A 318 4.70 11.96 13.99
CA THR A 318 3.38 11.42 13.61
C THR A 318 3.42 10.23 12.66
N PHE A 319 4.55 10.00 11.97
CA PHE A 319 4.76 8.86 11.07
C PHE A 319 4.57 7.52 11.81
N ARG A 320 3.72 6.66 11.27
CA ARG A 320 3.30 5.40 11.91
C ARG A 320 2.82 4.39 10.88
N THR A 321 2.78 3.12 11.28
CA THR A 321 2.16 2.05 10.48
C THR A 321 0.64 2.20 10.47
N VAL A 322 -0.02 1.61 9.48
CA VAL A 322 -1.50 1.56 9.39
C VAL A 322 -2.14 0.91 10.61
N ASP A 323 -1.53 -0.14 11.19
CA ASP A 323 -2.05 -0.81 12.39
C ASP A 323 -2.03 0.08 13.64
N ASN A 324 -1.19 1.11 13.65
CA ASN A 324 -1.03 2.04 14.76
C ASN A 324 -1.77 3.36 14.53
N LEU A 325 -2.63 3.46 13.52
CA LEU A 325 -3.27 4.71 13.10
C LEU A 325 -4.03 5.38 14.25
N ASP A 326 -4.81 4.60 14.99
CA ASP A 326 -5.69 5.06 16.07
C ASP A 326 -4.99 5.27 17.42
N LEU A 327 -3.69 4.98 17.51
CA LEU A 327 -2.93 5.25 18.72
C LEU A 327 -2.84 6.77 18.97
N PRO A 328 -2.78 7.20 20.25
CA PRO A 328 -2.67 8.62 20.57
C PRO A 328 -1.48 9.31 19.88
N LEU A 329 -1.65 10.60 19.55
CA LEU A 329 -0.52 11.44 19.16
C LEU A 329 0.43 11.64 20.35
N ALA A 330 1.73 11.69 20.08
CA ALA A 330 2.73 11.97 21.10
C ALA A 330 2.53 13.34 21.75
N GLN A 331 3.00 13.50 22.99
CA GLN A 331 2.94 14.79 23.69
C GLN A 331 3.65 15.88 22.88
N GLY A 332 2.98 17.04 22.74
CA GLY A 332 3.47 18.18 21.96
C GLY A 332 3.10 18.14 20.48
N CYS A 333 2.54 17.03 19.97
CA CYS A 333 2.03 17.01 18.61
C CYS A 333 0.77 17.88 18.49
N PRO A 334 0.61 18.62 17.37
CA PRO A 334 -0.58 19.39 17.10
C PRO A 334 -1.83 18.49 17.02
N LYS A 335 -2.96 18.95 17.57
CA LYS A 335 -4.26 18.25 17.41
C LYS A 335 -4.68 18.25 15.94
N LEU A 336 -5.30 17.14 15.52
CA LEU A 336 -5.94 16.98 14.22
C LEU A 336 -7.14 17.92 14.07
N GLY A 337 -7.51 18.19 12.82
CA GLY A 337 -8.67 18.99 12.46
C GLY A 337 -8.32 20.33 11.78
N PRO A 338 -9.36 21.09 11.41
CA PRO A 338 -9.25 22.45 10.86
C PRO A 338 -8.58 23.46 11.82
N ARG A 339 -7.97 24.50 11.26
CA ARG A 339 -7.21 25.56 11.96
C ARG A 339 -7.48 26.95 11.40
#